data_AF-E7QUC0-F1
#
_entry.id   AF-E7QUC0-F1
#
_cell.length_a   1.000
_cell.length_b   1.000
_cell.length_c   1.000
_cell.angle_alpha   90.00
_cell.angle_beta   90.00
_cell.angle_gamma   90.00
#
_symmetry.space_group_name_H-M   'P 1'
#
loop_
_entity.id
_entity.type
_entity.pdbx_description
1 polymer ?
#
loop_
_entity_poly.entity_id
_entity_poly.type
_entity_poly.pdbx_seq_one_letter_code
_entity_poly.pdbx_strand_id
1 'polypeptide(L)'
;MPDAIADAVSKLPRPVITALQNTPIDDLYQYSRYLTVDVREIRLTKGSTTESLYAPKRSHLYRILGRGDEYEPQLTAAISDEFDADDTFYDVGSQFGYFTTLAKACGVPDDRIHGFEANDYHYRVLNRTHATDGASITHAYVGERTTAEMLALEAYDGDAPSVVKIDVEGYEYNVLRGMGEKLDDVRCLFVEIHPKFLARANDTPRDVFELLQDEGFELTATEHREENTWESLSDAKLPQDHAYLLRAKR
;
A
#
# COMPACT_ATOMS: atom_id res chain seq x y z
N MET A 1 -25.47 10.92 14.86
CA MET A 1 -24.31 11.37 15.67
C MET A 1 -22.99 11.22 14.91
N PRO A 2 -22.68 10.08 14.27
CA PRO A 2 -21.37 9.89 13.64
C PRO A 2 -21.10 10.79 12.43
N ASP A 3 -22.13 11.10 11.65
CA ASP A 3 -22.03 12.10 10.57
C ASP A 3 -21.63 13.50 11.07
N ALA A 4 -22.04 13.87 12.30
CA ALA A 4 -21.68 15.16 12.89
C ALA A 4 -20.21 15.20 13.34
N ILE A 5 -19.67 14.07 13.81
CA ILE A 5 -18.24 13.95 14.16
C ILE A 5 -17.39 13.95 12.88
N ALA A 6 -17.79 13.19 11.86
CA ALA A 6 -17.14 13.19 10.55
C ALA A 6 -17.11 14.58 9.91
N ASP A 7 -18.25 15.28 9.93
CA ASP A 7 -18.37 16.66 9.43
C ASP A 7 -17.49 17.64 10.24
N ALA A 8 -17.49 17.53 11.57
CA ALA A 8 -16.64 18.36 12.43
C ALA A 8 -15.15 18.15 12.18
N VAL A 9 -14.69 16.89 12.09
CA VAL A 9 -13.27 16.59 11.82
C VAL A 9 -12.86 17.01 10.41
N SER A 10 -13.75 16.87 9.41
CA SER A 10 -13.47 17.30 8.03
C SER A 10 -13.23 18.81 7.90
N LYS A 11 -13.71 19.59 8.86
CA LYS A 11 -13.56 21.06 8.94
C LYS A 11 -12.33 21.49 9.73
N LEU A 12 -11.62 20.58 10.38
CA LEU A 12 -10.41 20.90 11.12
C LEU A 12 -9.25 21.25 10.17
N PRO A 13 -8.43 22.26 10.49
CA PRO A 13 -7.20 22.53 9.74
C PRO A 13 -6.28 21.31 9.72
N ARG A 14 -5.57 21.07 8.60
CA ARG A 14 -4.62 19.96 8.45
C ARG A 14 -3.62 19.83 9.62
N PRO A 15 -3.03 20.91 10.17
CA PRO A 15 -2.13 20.79 11.32
C PRO A 15 -2.80 20.21 12.57
N VAL A 16 -4.09 20.49 12.77
CA VAL A 16 -4.85 19.94 13.89
C VAL A 16 -5.14 18.46 13.67
N ILE A 17 -5.53 18.08 12.45
CA ILE A 17 -5.72 16.68 12.09
C ILE A 17 -4.42 15.90 12.32
N THR A 18 -3.28 16.43 11.84
CA THR A 18 -1.96 15.82 12.05
C THR A 18 -1.59 15.69 13.52
N ALA A 19 -1.85 16.71 14.34
CA ALA A 19 -1.56 16.67 15.78
C ALA A 19 -2.41 15.65 16.55
N LEU A 20 -3.55 15.22 15.99
CA LEU A 20 -4.42 14.21 16.59
C LEU A 20 -4.09 12.78 16.13
N GLN A 21 -3.34 12.60 15.05
CA GLN A 21 -2.98 11.27 14.54
C GLN A 21 -2.34 10.42 15.64
N ASN A 22 -2.71 9.14 15.72
CA ASN A 22 -2.19 8.17 16.70
C ASN A 22 -2.49 8.51 18.17
N THR A 23 -3.51 9.33 18.41
CA THR A 23 -4.04 9.57 19.75
C THR A 23 -5.33 8.77 19.97
N PRO A 24 -5.74 8.52 21.22
CA PRO A 24 -7.05 7.89 21.50
C PRO A 24 -8.25 8.62 20.88
N ILE A 25 -8.10 9.91 20.55
CA ILE A 25 -9.14 10.70 19.85
C ILE A 25 -9.23 10.28 18.39
N ASP A 26 -8.09 10.07 17.73
CA ASP A 26 -8.06 9.58 16.35
C ASP A 26 -8.58 8.15 16.29
N ASP A 27 -8.21 7.27 17.23
CA ASP A 27 -8.77 5.90 17.31
C ASP A 27 -10.30 5.93 17.41
N LEU A 28 -10.83 6.75 18.32
CA LEU A 28 -12.28 6.90 18.46
C LEU A 28 -12.93 7.46 17.17
N TYR A 29 -12.26 8.39 16.51
CA TYR A 29 -12.73 8.98 15.26
C TYR A 29 -12.76 7.94 14.14
N GLN A 30 -11.67 7.21 13.89
CA GLN A 30 -11.60 6.18 12.84
C GLN A 30 -12.59 5.05 13.11
N TYR A 31 -12.72 4.62 14.37
CA TYR A 31 -13.71 3.62 14.74
C TYR A 31 -15.15 4.10 14.50
N SER A 32 -15.47 5.34 14.86
CA SER A 32 -16.78 5.94 14.57
C SER A 32 -17.05 6.03 13.07
N ARG A 33 -16.04 6.34 12.25
CA ARG A 33 -16.19 6.35 10.78
C ARG A 33 -16.50 4.95 10.27
N TYR A 34 -15.75 3.94 10.71
CA TYR A 34 -15.97 2.55 10.31
C TYR A 34 -17.42 2.10 10.60
N LEU A 35 -17.95 2.40 11.80
CA LEU A 35 -19.30 2.01 12.18
C LEU A 35 -20.42 2.66 11.34
N THR A 36 -20.12 3.73 10.61
CA THR A 36 -21.15 4.56 9.95
C THR A 36 -21.02 4.71 8.47
N VAL A 37 -19.88 4.33 7.93
CA VAL A 37 -19.71 4.26 6.50
C VAL A 37 -20.51 3.09 5.91
N ASP A 38 -21.15 3.33 4.77
CA ASP A 38 -21.82 2.28 4.01
C ASP A 38 -20.78 1.43 3.28
N VAL A 39 -20.30 0.38 3.94
CA VAL A 39 -19.34 -0.59 3.39
C VAL A 39 -20.11 -1.72 2.71
N ARG A 40 -19.76 -1.99 1.45
CA ARG A 40 -20.42 -2.97 0.60
C ARG A 40 -19.41 -3.93 0.01
N GLU A 41 -19.85 -5.17 -0.15
CA GLU A 41 -19.11 -6.13 -0.95
C GLU A 41 -19.09 -5.66 -2.41
N ILE A 42 -17.95 -5.84 -3.05
CA ILE A 42 -17.71 -5.61 -4.47
C ILE A 42 -16.82 -6.73 -5.01
N ARG A 43 -16.86 -6.97 -6.32
CA ARG A 43 -16.12 -8.05 -6.98
C ARG A 43 -14.90 -7.51 -7.68
N LEU A 44 -13.78 -8.21 -7.54
CA LEU A 44 -12.56 -8.03 -8.31
C LEU A 44 -12.40 -9.27 -9.18
N THR A 45 -12.30 -9.09 -10.49
CA THR A 45 -12.12 -10.19 -11.45
C THR A 45 -10.77 -10.05 -12.14
N LYS A 46 -9.95 -11.08 -12.08
CA LYS A 46 -8.70 -11.20 -12.84
C LYS A 46 -8.71 -12.52 -13.60
N GLY A 47 -8.63 -12.44 -14.93
CA GLY A 47 -8.78 -13.62 -15.79
C GLY A 47 -10.11 -14.34 -15.55
N SER A 48 -10.06 -15.61 -15.17
CA SER A 48 -11.24 -16.41 -14.80
C SER A 48 -11.57 -16.39 -13.30
N THR A 49 -10.72 -15.80 -12.47
CA THR A 49 -10.87 -15.77 -11.01
C THR A 49 -11.63 -14.53 -10.59
N THR A 50 -12.55 -14.68 -9.63
CA THR A 50 -13.31 -13.55 -9.08
C THR A 50 -13.32 -13.64 -7.56
N GLU A 51 -12.73 -12.62 -6.95
CA GLU A 51 -12.65 -12.45 -5.51
C GLU A 51 -13.66 -11.41 -5.02
N SER A 52 -14.05 -11.53 -3.75
CA SER A 52 -14.85 -10.53 -3.06
C SER A 52 -13.97 -9.66 -2.19
N LEU A 53 -14.20 -8.35 -2.20
CA LEU A 53 -13.66 -7.43 -1.21
C LEU A 53 -14.72 -6.45 -0.73
N TYR A 54 -14.52 -5.91 0.47
CA TYR A 54 -15.36 -4.84 1.00
C TYR A 54 -14.72 -3.49 0.74
N ALA A 55 -15.53 -2.54 0.26
CA ALA A 55 -15.10 -1.16 0.12
C ALA A 55 -16.22 -0.19 0.53
N PRO A 56 -15.87 1.01 1.04
CA PRO A 56 -16.84 2.06 1.29
C PRO A 56 -17.50 2.50 -0.02
N LYS A 57 -18.83 2.61 -0.05
CA LYS A 57 -19.59 2.98 -1.26
C LYS A 57 -19.16 4.32 -1.88
N ARG A 58 -18.62 5.24 -1.08
CA ARG A 58 -18.12 6.55 -1.51
C ARG A 58 -16.64 6.56 -1.89
N SER A 59 -15.90 5.48 -1.66
CA SER A 59 -14.47 5.38 -2.00
C SER A 59 -14.24 5.44 -3.52
N HIS A 60 -13.01 5.78 -3.93
CA HIS A 60 -12.62 5.72 -5.33
C HIS A 60 -12.65 4.28 -5.85
N LEU A 61 -12.07 3.36 -5.09
CA LEU A 61 -12.05 1.93 -5.36
C LEU A 61 -13.45 1.36 -5.68
N TYR A 62 -14.43 1.59 -4.80
CA TYR A 62 -15.80 1.09 -5.03
C TYR A 62 -16.42 1.63 -6.32
N ARG A 63 -16.16 2.90 -6.64
CA ARG A 63 -16.69 3.54 -7.86
C ARG A 63 -16.03 3.04 -9.13
N ILE A 64 -14.77 2.61 -9.08
CA ILE A 64 -14.02 2.05 -10.21
C ILE A 64 -14.49 0.63 -10.48
N LEU A 65 -14.38 -0.26 -9.49
CA LEU A 65 -14.81 -1.65 -9.64
C LEU A 65 -16.32 -1.77 -9.93
N GLY A 66 -17.13 -0.83 -9.43
CA GLY A 66 -18.58 -0.83 -9.65
C GLY A 66 -18.99 -0.53 -11.09
N ARG A 67 -18.07 0.03 -11.89
CA ARG A 67 -18.24 0.22 -13.34
C ARG A 67 -17.68 -0.95 -14.15
N GLY A 68 -17.02 -1.91 -13.51
CA GLY A 68 -16.23 -2.95 -14.17
C GLY A 68 -14.86 -2.46 -14.65
N ASP A 69 -14.41 -1.29 -14.19
CA ASP A 69 -13.07 -0.75 -14.50
C ASP A 69 -12.02 -1.34 -13.54
N GLU A 70 -10.76 -1.32 -13.94
CA GLU A 70 -9.62 -1.75 -13.11
C GLU A 70 -9.08 -0.57 -12.29
N TYR A 71 -8.73 -0.82 -11.03
CA TYR A 71 -8.13 0.20 -10.15
C TYR A 71 -6.64 0.28 -10.46
N GLU A 72 -6.11 1.50 -10.66
CA GLU A 72 -4.71 1.73 -11.04
C GLU A 72 -4.21 0.77 -12.15
N PRO A 73 -4.81 0.83 -13.36
CA PRO A 73 -4.66 -0.22 -14.37
C PRO A 73 -3.20 -0.51 -14.75
N GLN A 74 -2.32 0.49 -14.75
CA GLN A 74 -0.90 0.30 -15.04
C GLN A 74 -0.19 -0.52 -13.96
N LEU A 75 -0.39 -0.16 -12.69
CA LEU A 75 0.18 -0.89 -11.57
C LEU A 75 -0.42 -2.29 -11.49
N THR A 76 -1.73 -2.40 -11.65
CA THR A 76 -2.44 -3.68 -11.66
C THR A 76 -1.92 -4.63 -12.73
N ALA A 77 -1.76 -4.15 -13.97
CA ALA A 77 -1.19 -4.97 -15.04
C ALA A 77 0.24 -5.41 -14.68
N ALA A 78 1.10 -4.45 -14.30
CA ALA A 78 2.50 -4.74 -14.04
C ALA A 78 2.71 -5.70 -12.86
N ILE A 79 2.00 -5.52 -11.74
CA ILE A 79 2.13 -6.41 -10.58
C ILE A 79 1.48 -7.78 -10.81
N SER A 80 0.39 -7.83 -11.59
CA SER A 80 -0.25 -9.10 -11.94
C SER A 80 0.68 -10.00 -12.76
N ASP A 81 1.46 -9.40 -13.67
CA ASP A 81 2.42 -10.13 -14.52
C ASP A 81 3.62 -10.66 -13.74
N GLU A 82 3.82 -10.20 -12.51
CA GLU A 82 4.85 -10.74 -11.64
C GLU A 82 4.36 -11.98 -10.91
N PHE A 83 3.12 -12.04 -10.43
CA PHE A 83 2.68 -13.08 -9.50
C PHE A 83 2.72 -14.51 -10.06
N ASP A 84 3.26 -15.41 -9.24
CA ASP A 84 3.28 -16.86 -9.39
C ASP A 84 2.76 -17.56 -8.11
N ALA A 85 2.40 -18.84 -8.21
CA ALA A 85 1.83 -19.62 -7.11
C ALA A 85 2.81 -19.89 -5.94
N ASP A 86 4.11 -19.64 -6.16
CA ASP A 86 5.15 -19.80 -5.15
C ASP A 86 5.52 -18.50 -4.44
N ASP A 87 4.92 -17.37 -4.82
CA ASP A 87 5.27 -16.07 -4.25
C ASP A 87 4.77 -15.89 -2.81
N THR A 88 5.50 -15.04 -2.09
CA THR A 88 5.05 -14.38 -0.86
C THR A 88 4.92 -12.89 -1.14
N PHE A 89 3.74 -12.34 -0.91
CA PHE A 89 3.40 -10.96 -1.26
C PHE A 89 3.18 -10.08 -0.05
N TYR A 90 3.89 -8.96 0.03
CA TYR A 90 3.66 -7.92 1.04
C TYR A 90 3.02 -6.68 0.39
N ASP A 91 1.86 -6.25 0.89
CA ASP A 91 1.13 -5.05 0.49
C ASP A 91 1.24 -3.99 1.60
N VAL A 92 2.22 -3.09 1.52
CA VAL A 92 2.48 -2.07 2.55
C VAL A 92 1.73 -0.79 2.21
N GLY A 93 0.79 -0.41 3.09
CA GLY A 93 -0.20 0.62 2.79
C GLY A 93 -1.38 0.04 2.00
N SER A 94 -1.95 -1.08 2.46
CA SER A 94 -2.93 -1.85 1.69
C SER A 94 -4.29 -1.14 1.54
N GLN A 95 -4.56 -0.10 2.31
CA GLN A 95 -5.83 0.63 2.34
C GLN A 95 -7.03 -0.30 2.51
N PHE A 96 -7.85 -0.49 1.46
CA PHE A 96 -9.03 -1.36 1.49
C PHE A 96 -8.76 -2.78 0.95
N GLY A 97 -7.51 -3.11 0.61
CA GLY A 97 -7.08 -4.45 0.22
C GLY A 97 -7.22 -4.78 -1.26
N TYR A 98 -7.15 -3.78 -2.14
CA TYR A 98 -7.24 -4.05 -3.58
C TYR A 98 -6.10 -4.95 -4.06
N PHE A 99 -4.84 -4.60 -3.76
CA PHE A 99 -3.68 -5.40 -4.19
C PHE A 99 -3.55 -6.71 -3.41
N THR A 100 -3.87 -6.69 -2.11
CA THR A 100 -4.03 -7.91 -1.29
C THR A 100 -5.01 -8.90 -1.96
N THR A 101 -6.18 -8.42 -2.41
CA THR A 101 -7.19 -9.25 -3.09
C THR A 101 -6.78 -9.62 -4.51
N LEU A 102 -6.07 -8.74 -5.23
CA LEU A 102 -5.54 -9.00 -6.56
C LEU A 102 -4.54 -10.16 -6.55
N ALA A 103 -3.63 -10.21 -5.57
CA ALA A 103 -2.66 -11.29 -5.43
C ALA A 103 -3.36 -12.66 -5.32
N LYS A 104 -4.43 -12.74 -4.52
CA LYS A 104 -5.29 -13.94 -4.44
C LYS A 104 -5.89 -14.30 -5.80
N ALA A 105 -6.45 -13.29 -6.50
CA ALA A 105 -7.06 -13.50 -7.81
C ALA A 105 -6.05 -13.97 -8.87
N CYS A 106 -4.77 -13.58 -8.72
CA CYS A 106 -3.65 -14.05 -9.53
C CYS A 106 -3.09 -15.42 -9.10
N GLY A 107 -3.55 -15.99 -7.98
CA GLY A 107 -3.20 -17.34 -7.54
C GLY A 107 -2.09 -17.43 -6.50
N VAL A 108 -1.67 -16.31 -5.90
CA VAL A 108 -0.79 -16.34 -4.73
C VAL A 108 -1.55 -17.00 -3.56
N PRO A 109 -0.98 -17.99 -2.85
CA PRO A 109 -1.64 -18.64 -1.73
C PRO A 109 -2.02 -17.64 -0.63
N ASP A 110 -3.24 -17.77 -0.09
CA ASP A 110 -3.76 -16.85 0.92
C ASP A 110 -2.81 -16.70 2.13
N ASP A 111 -2.22 -17.80 2.60
CA ASP A 111 -1.29 -17.82 3.75
C ASP A 111 0.08 -17.20 3.47
N ARG A 112 0.33 -16.78 2.23
CA ARG A 112 1.54 -16.06 1.78
C ARG A 112 1.27 -14.61 1.42
N ILE A 113 0.06 -14.11 1.69
CA ILE A 113 -0.32 -12.72 1.45
C ILE A 113 -0.36 -11.98 2.78
N HIS A 114 0.41 -10.89 2.85
CA HIS A 114 0.56 -10.07 4.04
C HIS A 114 0.20 -8.62 3.73
N GLY A 115 -0.86 -8.10 4.35
CA GLY A 115 -1.29 -6.71 4.22
C GLY A 115 -0.93 -5.90 5.47
N PHE A 116 -0.38 -4.70 5.27
CA PHE A 116 -0.05 -3.77 6.35
C PHE A 116 -0.80 -2.45 6.13
N GLU A 117 -1.60 -2.04 7.11
CA GLU A 117 -2.36 -0.80 7.05
C GLU A 117 -2.34 -0.09 8.40
N ALA A 118 -1.97 1.18 8.41
CA ALA A 118 -1.82 1.96 9.63
C ALA A 118 -3.09 2.69 10.05
N ASN A 119 -3.97 3.03 9.10
CA ASN A 119 -5.21 3.72 9.40
C ASN A 119 -6.27 2.72 9.88
N ASP A 120 -6.70 2.83 11.14
CA ASP A 120 -7.67 1.94 11.77
C ASP A 120 -8.97 1.76 10.97
N TYR A 121 -9.45 2.82 10.32
CA TYR A 121 -10.65 2.75 9.49
C TYR A 121 -10.44 1.90 8.22
N HIS A 122 -9.31 2.08 7.52
CA HIS A 122 -8.94 1.27 6.36
C HIS A 122 -8.68 -0.18 6.77
N TYR A 123 -7.88 -0.39 7.81
CA TYR A 123 -7.55 -1.69 8.37
C TYR A 123 -8.82 -2.48 8.71
N ARG A 124 -9.83 -1.88 9.35
CA ARG A 124 -11.07 -2.59 9.67
C ARG A 124 -11.86 -3.05 8.45
N VAL A 125 -11.82 -2.31 7.35
CA VAL A 125 -12.46 -2.70 6.09
C VAL A 125 -11.65 -3.81 5.41
N LEU A 126 -10.33 -3.65 5.32
CA LEU A 126 -9.39 -4.67 4.82
C LEU A 126 -9.54 -5.99 5.58
N ASN A 127 -9.44 -5.94 6.92
CA ASN A 127 -9.57 -7.09 7.79
C ASN A 127 -10.97 -7.73 7.70
N ARG A 128 -12.01 -6.98 7.33
CA ARG A 128 -13.35 -7.56 7.07
C ARG A 128 -13.36 -8.42 5.80
N THR A 129 -12.62 -8.03 4.77
CA THR A 129 -12.44 -8.85 3.55
C THR A 129 -11.75 -10.16 3.88
N HIS A 130 -10.67 -10.09 4.65
CA HIS A 130 -9.76 -11.21 4.91
C HIS A 130 -10.02 -11.91 6.25
N ALA A 131 -11.16 -11.64 6.91
CA ALA A 131 -11.45 -12.14 8.26
C ALA A 131 -11.51 -13.68 8.38
N THR A 132 -11.73 -14.36 7.26
CA THR A 132 -11.97 -15.80 7.20
C THR A 132 -11.11 -16.51 6.15
N ASP A 133 -10.20 -15.79 5.52
CA ASP A 133 -9.26 -16.38 4.56
C ASP A 133 -7.89 -16.58 5.21
N GLY A 134 -6.90 -17.03 4.43
CA GLY A 134 -5.55 -17.29 4.94
C GLY A 134 -4.65 -16.05 5.04
N ALA A 135 -5.08 -14.88 4.55
CA ALA A 135 -4.21 -13.70 4.47
C ALA A 135 -3.94 -13.09 5.84
N SER A 136 -2.70 -12.66 6.05
CA SER A 136 -2.26 -12.04 7.30
C SER A 136 -2.39 -10.53 7.21
N ILE A 137 -3.36 -9.94 7.93
CA ILE A 137 -3.56 -8.49 7.96
C ILE A 137 -3.03 -7.89 9.27
N THR A 138 -2.09 -6.96 9.16
CA THR A 138 -1.40 -6.31 10.28
C THR A 138 -1.78 -4.84 10.37
N HIS A 139 -2.31 -4.41 11.53
CA HIS A 139 -2.58 -3.01 11.82
C HIS A 139 -1.31 -2.34 12.37
N ALA A 140 -0.51 -1.70 11.50
CA ALA A 140 0.74 -1.08 11.88
C ALA A 140 1.17 0.03 10.92
N TYR A 141 1.86 1.05 11.45
CA TYR A 141 2.79 1.84 10.64
C TYR A 141 4.02 0.99 10.35
N VAL A 142 4.50 1.03 9.12
CA VAL A 142 5.72 0.32 8.70
C VAL A 142 6.82 1.34 8.44
N GLY A 143 8.05 1.04 8.88
CA GLY A 143 9.21 1.91 8.63
C GLY A 143 10.52 1.31 9.13
N GLU A 144 11.55 2.14 9.39
CA GLU A 144 12.93 1.67 9.53
C GLU A 144 13.14 0.73 10.73
N ARG A 145 12.47 0.99 11.86
CA ARG A 145 12.73 0.27 13.12
C ARG A 145 11.45 -0.03 13.85
N THR A 146 11.43 -1.19 14.53
CA THR A 146 10.35 -1.53 15.44
C THR A 146 10.40 -0.63 16.69
N THR A 147 9.28 0.04 16.95
CA THR A 147 9.04 0.86 18.13
C THR A 147 7.67 0.51 18.72
N ALA A 148 7.17 1.29 19.68
CA ALA A 148 5.80 1.12 20.16
C ALA A 148 4.72 1.46 19.11
N GLU A 149 5.06 2.25 18.09
CA GLU A 149 4.10 2.80 17.11
C GLU A 149 4.33 2.28 15.68
N MET A 150 5.49 1.66 15.43
CA MET A 150 5.96 1.29 14.10
C MET A 150 6.58 -0.10 14.09
N LEU A 151 6.39 -0.82 12.99
CA LEU A 151 6.95 -2.14 12.72
C LEU A 151 8.03 -2.03 11.63
N ALA A 152 9.23 -2.56 11.90
CA ALA A 152 10.16 -2.89 10.81
C ALA A 152 9.78 -4.24 10.22
N LEU A 153 9.77 -4.36 8.89
CA LEU A 153 9.44 -5.61 8.21
C LEU A 153 10.46 -6.71 8.51
N GLU A 154 11.73 -6.37 8.76
CA GLU A 154 12.75 -7.33 9.21
C GLU A 154 12.33 -8.06 10.50
N ALA A 155 11.61 -7.38 11.40
CA ALA A 155 11.13 -7.93 12.66
C ALA A 155 9.74 -8.60 12.55
N TYR A 156 9.11 -8.54 11.38
CA TYR A 156 7.80 -9.17 11.17
C TYR A 156 7.95 -10.69 11.03
N ASP A 157 7.18 -11.42 11.84
CA ASP A 157 7.14 -12.88 11.88
C ASP A 157 6.29 -13.43 10.72
N GLY A 158 6.87 -13.41 9.53
CA GLY A 158 6.33 -13.98 8.30
C GLY A 158 7.47 -14.35 7.35
N ASP A 159 7.18 -15.24 6.39
CA ASP A 159 8.14 -15.62 5.35
C ASP A 159 8.63 -14.39 4.58
N ALA A 160 9.88 -14.41 4.13
CA ALA A 160 10.42 -13.31 3.35
C ALA A 160 9.62 -13.12 2.04
N PRO A 161 9.29 -11.88 1.66
CA PRO A 161 8.53 -11.62 0.45
C PRO A 161 9.39 -11.77 -0.81
N SER A 162 8.79 -12.31 -1.87
CA SER A 162 9.35 -12.26 -3.23
C SER A 162 8.83 -11.04 -4.00
N VAL A 163 7.60 -10.61 -3.72
CA VAL A 163 6.98 -9.43 -4.33
C VAL A 163 6.50 -8.48 -3.24
N VAL A 164 6.75 -7.18 -3.42
CA VAL A 164 6.33 -6.16 -2.45
C VAL A 164 5.74 -4.95 -3.16
N LYS A 165 4.61 -4.45 -2.64
CA LYS A 165 4.04 -3.15 -3.00
C LYS A 165 4.19 -2.21 -1.79
N ILE A 166 4.64 -0.97 -2.03
CA ILE A 166 4.81 0.06 -1.01
C ILE A 166 4.12 1.34 -1.49
N ASP A 167 3.17 1.81 -0.69
CA ASP A 167 2.42 3.04 -0.94
C ASP A 167 1.99 3.60 0.41
N VAL A 168 2.90 4.37 1.02
CA VAL A 168 2.78 4.85 2.41
C VAL A 168 2.87 6.37 2.51
N GLU A 169 2.75 7.06 1.38
CA GLU A 169 2.58 8.51 1.27
C GLU A 169 3.67 9.32 2.02
N GLY A 170 4.94 8.97 1.80
CA GLY A 170 6.13 9.71 2.27
C GLY A 170 7.09 8.98 3.20
N TYR A 171 6.83 7.72 3.53
CA TYR A 171 7.71 6.87 4.34
C TYR A 171 8.35 5.73 3.53
N GLU A 172 8.34 5.82 2.20
CA GLU A 172 8.77 4.73 1.30
C GLU A 172 10.22 4.30 1.56
N TYR A 173 11.13 5.27 1.69
CA TYR A 173 12.53 5.01 2.00
C TYR A 173 12.70 4.32 3.36
N ASN A 174 11.91 4.72 4.35
CA ASN A 174 11.96 4.14 5.69
C ASN A 174 11.43 2.70 5.71
N VAL A 175 10.38 2.41 4.93
CA VAL A 175 9.89 1.03 4.75
C VAL A 175 10.98 0.16 4.14
N LEU A 176 11.63 0.62 3.06
CA LEU A 176 12.72 -0.10 2.40
C LEU A 176 13.87 -0.39 3.38
N ARG A 177 14.32 0.61 4.13
CA ARG A 177 15.37 0.42 5.15
C ARG A 177 14.95 -0.52 6.28
N GLY A 178 13.66 -0.57 6.59
CA GLY A 178 13.09 -1.47 7.61
C GLY A 178 12.88 -2.91 7.13
N MET A 179 13.10 -3.21 5.85
CA MET A 179 13.06 -4.58 5.34
C MET A 179 14.33 -5.37 5.69
N GLY A 180 15.47 -4.70 5.86
CA GLY A 180 16.73 -5.34 6.23
C GLY A 180 17.09 -6.49 5.26
N GLU A 181 17.54 -7.61 5.82
CA GLU A 181 17.92 -8.82 5.04
C GLU A 181 16.76 -9.40 4.21
N LYS A 182 15.49 -9.10 4.53
CA LYS A 182 14.35 -9.56 3.71
C LYS A 182 14.36 -8.98 2.30
N LEU A 183 15.10 -7.89 2.04
CA LEU A 183 15.29 -7.39 0.67
C LEU A 183 16.02 -8.38 -0.22
N ASP A 184 16.85 -9.28 0.33
CA ASP A 184 17.63 -10.24 -0.46
C ASP A 184 16.74 -11.21 -1.26
N ASP A 185 15.59 -11.58 -0.68
CA ASP A 185 14.64 -12.53 -1.29
C ASP A 185 13.66 -11.85 -2.26
N VAL A 186 13.65 -10.51 -2.31
CA VAL A 186 12.71 -9.75 -3.15
C VAL A 186 13.20 -9.72 -4.59
N ARG A 187 12.40 -10.31 -5.49
CA ARG A 187 12.62 -10.24 -6.94
C ARG A 187 11.95 -9.01 -7.57
N CYS A 188 10.88 -8.50 -6.98
CA CYS A 188 10.17 -7.35 -7.52
C CYS A 188 9.56 -6.43 -6.44
N LEU A 189 9.81 -5.13 -6.59
CA LEU A 189 9.21 -4.05 -5.79
C LEU A 189 8.39 -3.13 -6.70
N PHE A 190 7.22 -2.74 -6.24
CA PHE A 190 6.46 -1.60 -6.74
C PHE A 190 6.33 -0.56 -5.64
N VAL A 191 6.83 0.64 -5.88
CA VAL A 191 6.86 1.72 -4.88
C VAL A 191 6.24 2.97 -5.47
N GLU A 192 5.17 3.48 -4.86
CA GLU A 192 4.65 4.80 -5.20
C GLU A 192 5.47 5.87 -4.50
N ILE A 193 6.36 6.52 -5.24
CA ILE A 193 7.28 7.51 -4.71
C ILE A 193 6.57 8.85 -4.59
N HIS A 194 6.61 9.45 -3.40
CA HIS A 194 6.03 10.75 -3.09
C HIS A 194 7.10 11.80 -2.77
N PRO A 195 7.76 12.45 -3.78
CA PRO A 195 8.90 13.34 -3.54
C PRO A 195 8.66 14.43 -2.49
N LYS A 196 7.47 15.05 -2.53
CA LYS A 196 7.09 16.13 -1.60
C LYS A 196 6.88 15.64 -0.16
N PHE A 197 6.59 14.36 0.02
CA PHE A 197 6.34 13.78 1.34
C PHE A 197 7.60 13.15 1.94
N LEU A 198 8.45 12.54 1.11
CA LEU A 198 9.81 12.11 1.51
C LEU A 198 10.59 13.24 2.19
N ALA A 199 10.51 14.46 1.65
CA ALA A 199 11.18 15.63 2.21
C ALA A 199 10.77 15.95 3.66
N ARG A 200 9.60 15.50 4.13
CA ARG A 200 9.16 15.67 5.53
C ARG A 200 9.89 14.74 6.48
N ALA A 201 10.36 13.59 6.00
CA ALA A 201 11.22 12.68 6.72
C ALA A 201 12.72 13.03 6.57
N ASN A 202 13.05 14.11 5.84
CA ASN A 202 14.39 14.48 5.39
C ASN A 202 15.00 13.49 4.38
N ASP A 203 14.15 12.77 3.65
CA ASP A 203 14.54 11.84 2.59
C ASP A 203 14.24 12.43 1.20
N THR A 204 14.84 11.85 0.17
CA THR A 204 14.71 12.28 -1.23
C THR A 204 14.47 11.09 -2.17
N PRO A 205 13.96 11.33 -3.40
CA PRO A 205 13.90 10.28 -4.42
C PRO A 205 15.26 9.65 -4.74
N ARG A 206 16.36 10.42 -4.56
CA ARG A 206 17.72 9.93 -4.76
C ARG A 206 18.09 8.87 -3.71
N ASP A 207 17.72 9.06 -2.45
CA ASP A 207 18.03 8.10 -1.39
C ASP A 207 17.38 6.73 -1.67
N VAL A 208 16.14 6.73 -2.17
CA VAL A 208 15.46 5.51 -2.61
C VAL A 208 16.15 4.88 -3.82
N PHE A 209 16.51 5.70 -4.82
CA PHE A 209 17.20 5.23 -6.03
C PHE A 209 18.55 4.59 -5.70
N GLU A 210 19.37 5.25 -4.88
CA GLU A 210 20.71 4.79 -4.49
C GLU A 210 20.61 3.50 -3.68
N LEU A 211 19.69 3.42 -2.70
CA LEU A 211 19.47 2.18 -1.93
C LEU A 211 19.12 1.01 -2.86
N LEU A 212 18.14 1.16 -3.76
CA LEU A 212 17.71 0.05 -4.59
C LEU A 212 18.76 -0.34 -5.65
N GLN A 213 19.57 0.62 -6.13
CA GLN A 213 20.71 0.32 -7.01
C GLN A 213 21.83 -0.43 -6.28
N ASP A 214 22.15 -0.03 -5.05
CA ASP A 214 23.16 -0.70 -4.22
C ASP A 214 22.73 -2.13 -3.87
N GLU A 215 21.43 -2.33 -3.71
CA GLU A 215 20.77 -3.64 -3.57
C GLU A 215 20.64 -4.41 -4.90
N GLY A 216 21.22 -3.91 -6.00
CA GLY A 216 21.32 -4.62 -7.27
C GLY A 216 20.05 -4.69 -8.12
N PHE A 217 19.03 -3.86 -7.83
CA PHE A 217 17.81 -3.83 -8.64
C PHE A 217 17.98 -3.01 -9.93
N GLU A 218 17.40 -3.51 -11.01
CA GLU A 218 17.12 -2.71 -12.21
C GLU A 218 15.87 -1.85 -11.98
N LEU A 219 16.00 -0.54 -12.19
CA LEU A 219 14.96 0.43 -11.87
C LEU A 219 14.27 0.96 -13.12
N THR A 220 12.94 0.91 -13.11
CA THR A 220 12.08 1.54 -14.10
C THR A 220 11.02 2.39 -13.42
N ALA A 221 10.52 3.42 -14.09
CA ALA A 221 9.46 4.27 -13.55
C ALA A 221 8.42 4.62 -14.61
N THR A 222 7.21 4.97 -14.15
CA THR A 222 6.13 5.48 -14.99
C THR A 222 5.29 6.51 -14.23
N GLU A 223 4.66 7.42 -14.95
CA GLU A 223 3.75 8.40 -14.36
C GLU A 223 2.32 7.83 -14.27
N HIS A 224 1.56 8.20 -13.24
CA HIS A 224 0.15 7.78 -13.12
C HIS A 224 -0.78 8.33 -14.22
N ARG A 225 -0.33 9.31 -15.02
CA ARG A 225 -1.20 10.17 -15.84
C ARG A 225 -0.94 10.17 -17.34
N GLU A 226 0.20 9.65 -17.79
CA GLU A 226 0.55 9.58 -19.22
C GLU A 226 0.96 8.15 -19.61
N GLU A 227 1.23 7.94 -20.90
CA GLU A 227 1.27 6.67 -21.63
C GLU A 227 1.88 5.45 -20.89
N ASN A 228 1.41 4.24 -21.25
CA ASN A 228 1.78 2.92 -20.69
C ASN A 228 3.26 2.52 -20.91
N THR A 229 4.21 3.36 -20.53
CA THR A 229 5.63 3.10 -20.74
C THR A 229 6.39 3.18 -19.43
N TRP A 230 6.92 2.04 -19.01
CA TRP A 230 7.94 1.94 -17.98
C TRP A 230 9.29 2.31 -18.60
N GLU A 231 9.88 3.41 -18.15
CA GLU A 231 11.18 3.88 -18.63
C GLU A 231 12.28 3.53 -17.65
N SER A 232 13.50 3.26 -18.14
CA SER A 232 14.65 3.08 -17.27
C SER A 232 14.91 4.34 -16.44
N LEU A 233 14.98 4.17 -15.12
CA LEU A 233 15.23 5.24 -14.18
C LEU A 233 16.74 5.44 -14.03
N SER A 234 17.17 6.69 -14.02
CA SER A 234 18.56 7.06 -13.75
C SER A 234 18.60 8.25 -12.82
N ASP A 235 19.70 8.43 -12.09
CA ASP A 235 19.88 9.53 -11.15
C ASP A 235 19.60 10.92 -11.79
N ALA A 236 19.99 11.11 -13.05
CA ALA A 236 19.76 12.36 -13.79
C ALA A 236 18.29 12.61 -14.18
N LYS A 237 17.41 11.61 -14.04
CA LYS A 237 16.00 11.65 -14.48
C LYS A 237 15.00 11.39 -13.36
N LEU A 238 15.40 11.56 -12.09
CA LEU A 238 14.49 11.34 -10.95
C LEU A 238 13.40 12.42 -10.88
N PRO A 239 12.10 12.07 -10.96
CA PRO A 239 11.02 13.03 -10.79
C PRO A 239 11.02 13.64 -9.39
N GLN A 240 10.85 14.97 -9.30
CA GLN A 240 10.90 15.71 -8.03
C GLN A 240 9.57 16.37 -7.62
N ASP A 241 8.66 16.56 -8.57
CA ASP A 241 7.51 17.47 -8.39
C ASP A 241 6.15 16.76 -8.22
N HIS A 242 6.07 15.49 -8.60
CA HIS A 242 4.85 14.70 -8.61
C HIS A 242 5.14 13.26 -8.19
N ALA A 243 4.09 12.55 -7.74
CA ALA A 243 4.19 11.14 -7.39
C ALA A 243 4.25 10.26 -8.65
N TYR A 244 5.06 9.21 -8.60
CA TYR A 244 5.28 8.30 -9.72
C TYR A 244 5.46 6.87 -9.22
N LEU A 245 5.20 5.90 -10.10
CA LEU A 245 5.41 4.49 -9.79
C LEU A 245 6.84 4.12 -10.15
N LEU A 246 7.57 3.59 -9.18
CA LEU A 246 8.87 2.96 -9.37
C LEU A 246 8.69 1.45 -9.32
N ARG A 247 9.31 0.74 -10.27
CA ARG A 247 9.43 -0.71 -10.27
C ARG A 247 10.91 -1.08 -10.21
N ALA A 248 11.27 -1.88 -9.22
CA ALA A 248 12.60 -2.46 -9.05
C ALA A 248 12.53 -3.97 -9.32
N LYS A 249 13.41 -4.51 -10.17
CA LYS A 249 13.45 -5.96 -10.49
C LYS A 249 14.86 -6.55 -10.44
N ARG A 250 14.92 -7.85 -10.14
CA ARG A 250 16.12 -8.71 -10.23
C ARG A 250 15.80 -9.96 -11.04
#